data_AF-E4XM86-F1
#
_entry.id   AF-E4XM86-F1
#
_cell.length_a   1.000
_cell.length_b   1.000
_cell.length_c   1.000
_cell.angle_alpha   90.00
_cell.angle_beta   90.00
_cell.angle_gamma   90.00
#
_symmetry.space_group_name_H-M   'P 1'
#
loop_
_entity.id
_entity.type
_entity.pdbx_description
1 polymer ?
#
loop_
_entity_poly.entity_id
_entity_poly.type
_entity_poly.pdbx_seq_one_letter_code
_entity_poly.pdbx_strand_id
1 'polypeptide(L)'
;MRNTQKRTLVSVINSSSTNSAVLTTQKTLPKAATPFVSFSTADQLPSQIYSTPKVSCLSEGHTLKFDSCPASIASEFTGNQPNKILFITYQTENDMAKWSNEMEVERKIIVEKLKNDVTQVALQVSAQGYWADGINPTTGKSIFGSEIRSGMIIESDTRFGALEDFEVEDLGCCTILKHLTYGTNSISGFVFYKQ
;
A
#
# COMPACT_ATOMS: atom_id res chain seq x y z
N MET A 1 60.75 4.92 -8.03
CA MET A 1 60.18 5.44 -9.30
C MET A 1 58.92 6.22 -8.93
N ARG A 2 59.00 7.52 -8.62
CA ARG A 2 58.68 8.66 -9.52
C ARG A 2 57.57 8.32 -10.53
N ASN A 3 56.36 8.86 -10.39
CA ASN A 3 56.04 10.17 -10.98
C ASN A 3 54.65 10.71 -10.57
N THR A 4 54.70 11.97 -10.17
CA THR A 4 53.66 13.00 -10.06
C THR A 4 53.14 13.42 -11.44
N GLN A 5 51.89 13.89 -11.55
CA GLN A 5 51.40 15.09 -12.31
C GLN A 5 49.84 15.07 -12.34
N LYS A 6 49.11 16.02 -11.73
CA LYS A 6 48.86 17.46 -11.99
C LYS A 6 47.72 17.74 -12.98
N ARG A 7 46.66 18.40 -12.44
CA ARG A 7 45.77 19.47 -12.97
C ARG A 7 45.11 19.28 -14.36
N THR A 8 43.84 19.66 -14.55
CA THR A 8 43.47 21.03 -14.98
C THR A 8 41.96 21.28 -14.89
N LEU A 9 41.60 22.48 -14.38
CA LEU A 9 40.30 23.16 -14.45
C LEU A 9 40.00 23.62 -15.88
N VAL A 10 38.77 23.43 -16.36
CA VAL A 10 38.22 24.25 -17.47
C VAL A 10 36.79 24.66 -17.13
N SER A 11 36.62 25.97 -16.96
CA SER A 11 35.36 26.70 -16.99
C SER A 11 34.84 26.81 -18.43
N VAL A 12 33.55 26.58 -18.66
CA VAL A 12 32.87 27.14 -19.84
C VAL A 12 31.57 27.81 -19.38
N ILE A 13 31.62 29.13 -19.47
CA ILE A 13 30.51 30.06 -19.43
C ILE A 13 29.89 30.01 -20.83
N ASN A 14 28.56 29.95 -20.96
CA ASN A 14 27.93 30.32 -22.22
C ASN A 14 26.77 31.27 -21.99
N SER A 15 26.81 32.35 -22.75
CA SER A 15 26.03 33.58 -22.63
C SER A 15 25.02 33.72 -23.77
N SER A 16 23.91 34.40 -23.46
CA SER A 16 23.04 35.22 -24.36
C SER A 16 22.27 34.46 -25.47
N SER A 17 21.04 34.80 -25.87
CA SER A 17 20.46 36.14 -26.05
C SER A 17 18.92 36.16 -26.17
N THR A 18 18.33 37.23 -25.63
CA THR A 18 17.25 38.10 -26.17
C THR A 18 16.00 37.53 -26.85
N ASN A 19 14.82 37.97 -26.39
CA ASN A 19 13.97 38.88 -27.18
C ASN A 19 12.93 39.67 -26.34
N SER A 20 13.07 40.99 -26.48
CA SER A 20 12.06 42.05 -26.62
C SER A 20 11.01 42.35 -25.55
N ALA A 21 11.19 43.55 -25.00
CA ALA A 21 10.21 44.40 -24.32
C ALA A 21 9.11 44.92 -25.26
N VAL A 22 7.91 45.15 -24.71
CA VAL A 22 7.02 46.26 -25.12
C VAL A 22 6.38 46.88 -23.87
N LEU A 23 6.46 48.21 -23.84
CA LEU A 23 6.17 49.13 -22.75
C LEU A 23 4.67 49.54 -22.74
N THR A 24 4.11 49.59 -21.53
CA THR A 24 3.10 50.51 -20.97
C THR A 24 2.25 51.37 -21.90
N THR A 25 0.91 51.32 -21.72
CA THR A 25 0.09 52.55 -21.65
C THR A 25 -1.12 52.34 -20.72
N GLN A 26 -1.20 53.17 -19.68
CA GLN A 26 -2.36 53.33 -18.81
C GLN A 26 -3.46 54.12 -19.54
N LYS A 27 -4.73 53.71 -19.40
CA LYS A 27 -5.88 54.61 -19.62
C LYS A 27 -7.03 54.26 -18.68
N THR A 28 -7.58 55.30 -18.08
CA THR A 28 -8.52 55.38 -16.97
C THR A 28 -9.96 54.99 -17.34
N LEU A 29 -10.69 54.56 -16.30
CA LEU A 29 -12.10 54.13 -16.17
C LEU A 29 -13.15 54.92 -16.98
N PRO A 30 -14.29 54.27 -17.29
CA PRO A 30 -15.51 54.70 -16.59
C PRO A 30 -16.27 53.57 -15.88
N LYS A 31 -17.00 54.01 -14.86
CA LYS A 31 -17.81 53.29 -13.89
C LYS A 31 -19.13 52.84 -14.55
N ALA A 32 -19.44 51.54 -14.54
CA ALA A 32 -20.78 51.02 -14.79
C ALA A 32 -21.02 49.79 -13.91
N ALA A 33 -22.14 49.82 -13.18
CA ALA A 33 -22.51 48.90 -12.12
C ALA A 33 -22.70 47.46 -12.64
N THR A 34 -22.07 46.50 -11.98
CA THR A 34 -22.34 45.07 -12.14
C THR A 34 -23.52 44.67 -11.25
N PRO A 35 -24.48 43.86 -11.74
CA PRO A 35 -25.41 43.18 -10.86
C PRO A 35 -24.65 42.10 -10.10
N PHE A 36 -24.71 42.18 -8.78
CA PHE A 36 -24.24 41.16 -7.85
C PHE A 36 -25.11 39.91 -8.03
N VAL A 37 -24.64 38.95 -8.83
CA VAL A 37 -25.22 37.62 -8.88
C VAL A 37 -24.65 36.86 -7.69
N SER A 38 -25.44 36.78 -6.62
CA SER A 38 -25.15 35.90 -5.49
C SER A 38 -25.26 34.45 -5.95
N PHE A 39 -24.13 33.83 -6.31
CA PHE A 39 -24.04 32.37 -6.35
C PHE A 39 -23.96 31.85 -4.92
N SER A 40 -25.14 31.65 -4.33
CA SER A 40 -25.31 30.74 -3.21
C SER A 40 -25.53 29.35 -3.80
N THR A 41 -24.43 28.68 -4.13
CA THR A 41 -24.43 27.23 -4.19
C THR A 41 -23.27 26.80 -3.32
N ALA A 42 -23.60 26.35 -2.11
CA ALA A 42 -22.74 25.42 -1.42
C ALA A 42 -22.63 24.20 -2.34
N ASP A 43 -21.57 24.15 -3.15
CA ASP A 43 -21.14 22.92 -3.78
C ASP A 43 -20.70 22.00 -2.64
N GLN A 44 -21.68 21.35 -2.03
CA GLN A 44 -21.47 20.10 -1.33
C GLN A 44 -20.94 19.12 -2.38
N LEU A 45 -19.62 18.99 -2.41
CA LEU A 45 -18.97 17.79 -2.92
C LEU A 45 -19.75 16.61 -2.35
N PRO A 46 -20.30 15.71 -3.18
CA PRO A 46 -21.12 14.63 -2.68
C PRO A 46 -20.30 13.87 -1.64
N SER A 47 -20.84 13.78 -0.42
CA SER A 47 -20.33 12.90 0.62
C SER A 47 -20.16 11.53 -0.02
N GLN A 48 -18.93 11.17 -0.38
CA GLN A 48 -18.67 9.88 -0.97
C GLN A 48 -19.13 8.86 0.06
N ILE A 49 -20.18 8.11 -0.29
CA ILE A 49 -20.64 7.01 0.52
C ILE A 49 -19.52 5.97 0.45
N TYR A 50 -18.63 5.98 1.45
CA TYR A 50 -17.51 5.06 1.53
C TYR A 50 -18.06 3.64 1.64
N SER A 51 -18.06 2.92 0.52
CA SER A 51 -18.55 1.54 0.43
C SER A 51 -17.37 0.58 0.51
N THR A 52 -17.57 -0.59 1.12
CA THR A 52 -16.57 -1.65 1.08
C THR A 52 -16.30 -2.02 -0.38
N PRO A 53 -15.03 -2.10 -0.81
CA PRO A 53 -14.72 -2.41 -2.20
C PRO A 53 -15.23 -3.80 -2.56
N LYS A 54 -15.72 -3.95 -3.78
CA LYS A 54 -16.19 -5.24 -4.29
C LYS A 54 -14.99 -6.04 -4.80
N VAL A 55 -14.90 -7.30 -4.39
CA VAL A 55 -13.85 -8.23 -4.82
C VAL A 55 -14.53 -9.43 -5.46
N SER A 56 -14.08 -9.83 -6.66
CA SER A 56 -14.73 -10.90 -7.43
C SER A 56 -13.76 -11.87 -8.12
N CYS A 57 -12.45 -11.62 -8.07
CA CYS A 57 -11.44 -12.37 -8.82
C CYS A 57 -10.48 -13.16 -7.91
N LEU A 58 -11.00 -14.13 -7.17
CA LEU A 58 -10.19 -14.96 -6.26
C LEU A 58 -10.26 -16.44 -6.65
N SER A 59 -9.15 -17.15 -6.45
CA SER A 59 -9.11 -18.61 -6.65
C SER A 59 -9.92 -19.35 -5.57
N GLU A 60 -10.32 -20.61 -5.78
CA GLU A 60 -11.18 -21.31 -4.80
C GLU A 60 -10.44 -21.70 -3.50
N GLY A 61 -11.18 -21.90 -2.40
CA GLY A 61 -10.63 -22.45 -1.15
C GLY A 61 -10.02 -21.44 -0.18
N HIS A 62 -10.37 -20.16 -0.30
CA HIS A 62 -9.98 -19.12 0.65
C HIS A 62 -11.20 -18.52 1.37
N THR A 63 -10.91 -17.81 2.45
CA THR A 63 -11.83 -16.85 3.07
C THR A 63 -11.29 -15.44 2.90
N LEU A 64 -12.20 -14.49 2.66
CA LEU A 64 -11.88 -13.07 2.51
C LEU A 64 -12.58 -12.30 3.63
N LYS A 65 -11.82 -11.48 4.36
CA LYS A 65 -12.36 -10.62 5.40
C LYS A 65 -11.83 -9.20 5.32
N PHE A 66 -12.65 -8.26 5.75
CA PHE A 66 -12.36 -6.84 5.81
C PHE A 66 -12.34 -6.39 7.27
N ASP A 67 -11.34 -5.58 7.63
CA ASP A 67 -11.19 -5.03 8.97
C ASP A 67 -10.64 -3.59 8.90
N SER A 68 -10.68 -2.90 10.04
CA SER A 68 -9.98 -1.62 10.21
C SER A 68 -8.50 -1.88 10.42
N CYS A 69 -7.64 -1.09 9.77
CA CYS A 69 -6.19 -1.28 9.90
C CYS A 69 -5.72 -0.81 11.29
N PRO A 70 -5.11 -1.68 12.11
CA PRO A 70 -4.54 -1.28 13.40
C PRO A 70 -3.45 -0.22 13.22
N ALA A 71 -3.37 0.73 14.16
CA ALA A 71 -2.37 1.81 14.12
C ALA A 71 -0.92 1.29 14.09
N SER A 72 -0.66 0.15 14.74
CA SER A 72 0.65 -0.52 14.73
C SER A 72 1.12 -0.87 13.33
N ILE A 73 0.21 -1.31 12.46
CA ILE A 73 0.51 -1.67 11.07
C ILE A 73 0.45 -0.43 10.18
N ALA A 74 -0.56 0.43 10.35
CA ALA A 74 -0.71 1.64 9.55
C ALA A 74 0.53 2.56 9.63
N SER A 75 1.16 2.65 10.81
CA SER A 75 2.36 3.47 11.04
C SER A 75 3.61 2.97 10.30
N GLU A 76 3.58 1.76 9.73
CA GLU A 76 4.68 1.23 8.92
C GLU A 76 4.75 1.86 7.54
N PHE A 77 3.64 2.39 7.03
CA PHE A 77 3.57 2.97 5.69
C PHE A 77 3.96 4.46 5.75
N THR A 78 5.14 4.82 5.22
CA THR A 78 5.72 6.17 5.36
C THR A 78 5.13 7.24 4.43
N GLY A 79 4.23 6.87 3.52
CA GLY A 79 3.54 7.81 2.61
C GLY A 79 2.02 7.74 2.73
N ASN A 80 1.44 6.58 2.38
CA ASN A 80 0.01 6.34 2.43
C ASN A 80 -0.32 5.42 3.61
N GLN A 81 -0.69 6.01 4.75
CA GLN A 81 -1.12 5.23 5.90
C GLN A 81 -2.52 4.63 5.64
N PRO A 82 -2.67 3.29 5.57
CA PRO A 82 -3.97 2.66 5.40
C PRO A 82 -4.85 2.86 6.63
N ASN A 83 -6.16 3.00 6.40
CA ASN A 83 -7.18 2.94 7.46
C ASN A 83 -7.98 1.63 7.43
N LYS A 84 -7.85 0.85 6.36
CA LYS A 84 -8.51 -0.44 6.17
C LYS A 84 -7.52 -1.51 5.74
N ILE A 85 -7.84 -2.73 6.12
CA ILE A 85 -7.10 -3.93 5.75
C ILE A 85 -8.12 -4.97 5.30
N LEU A 86 -7.74 -5.76 4.32
CA LEU A 86 -8.43 -6.99 3.98
C LEU A 86 -7.40 -8.11 3.95
N PHE A 87 -7.83 -9.31 4.32
CA PHE A 87 -6.96 -10.47 4.32
C PHE A 87 -7.64 -11.68 3.69
N ILE A 88 -6.81 -12.45 3.02
CA ILE A 88 -7.18 -13.67 2.31
C ILE A 88 -6.53 -14.81 3.08
N THR A 89 -7.33 -15.72 3.63
CA THR A 89 -6.84 -16.84 4.42
C THR A 89 -7.15 -18.15 3.73
N TYR A 90 -6.10 -18.89 3.42
CA TYR A 90 -6.17 -20.29 2.97
C TYR A 90 -6.06 -21.21 4.16
N GLN A 91 -7.00 -22.16 4.25
CA GLN A 91 -6.85 -23.30 5.15
C GLN A 91 -5.83 -24.28 4.57
N THR A 92 -4.99 -24.84 5.43
CA THR A 92 -4.00 -25.85 5.05
C THR A 92 -4.30 -27.20 5.70
N GLU A 93 -3.89 -28.27 5.04
CA GLU A 93 -3.97 -29.62 5.58
C GLU A 93 -2.86 -29.85 6.61
N ASN A 94 -1.64 -29.36 6.33
CA ASN A 94 -0.52 -29.47 7.27
C ASN A 94 -0.52 -28.31 8.26
N ASP A 95 0.04 -28.57 9.44
CA ASP A 95 0.27 -27.58 10.49
C ASP A 95 1.45 -26.67 10.10
N MET A 96 1.19 -25.39 9.80
CA MET A 96 2.23 -24.44 9.36
C MET A 96 3.20 -24.06 10.47
N ALA A 97 2.92 -24.37 11.73
CA ALA A 97 3.85 -24.17 12.83
C ALA A 97 4.92 -25.27 12.94
N LYS A 98 4.71 -26.42 12.27
CA LYS A 98 5.62 -27.56 12.32
C LYS A 98 6.30 -27.76 10.98
N TRP A 99 7.62 -27.91 11.04
CA TRP A 99 8.37 -28.19 9.83
C TRP A 99 8.19 -29.65 9.38
N SER A 100 7.74 -29.82 8.13
CA SER A 100 7.75 -31.09 7.40
C SER A 100 7.95 -30.84 5.90
N ASN A 101 8.32 -31.87 5.15
CA ASN A 101 8.46 -31.74 3.69
C ASN A 101 7.11 -31.50 3.02
N GLU A 102 6.07 -32.16 3.52
CA GLU A 102 4.69 -32.06 3.04
C GLU A 102 4.16 -30.64 3.26
N MET A 103 4.41 -30.07 4.44
CA MET A 103 4.10 -28.68 4.78
C MET A 103 4.78 -27.71 3.82
N GLU A 104 6.09 -27.87 3.57
CA GLU A 104 6.84 -26.95 2.70
C GLU A 104 6.35 -27.01 1.24
N VAL A 105 5.96 -28.18 0.74
CA VAL A 105 5.36 -28.33 -0.59
C VAL A 105 4.00 -27.65 -0.65
N GLU A 106 3.13 -27.91 0.33
CA GLU A 106 1.82 -27.26 0.42
C GLU A 106 1.95 -25.74 0.49
N ARG A 107 2.82 -25.25 1.37
CA ARG A 107 3.09 -23.83 1.57
C ARG A 107 3.52 -23.16 0.27
N LYS A 108 4.42 -23.77 -0.51
CA LYS A 108 4.84 -23.20 -1.81
C LYS A 108 3.67 -23.03 -2.78
N ILE A 109 2.80 -24.04 -2.88
CA ILE A 109 1.63 -24.01 -3.76
C ILE A 109 0.66 -22.90 -3.33
N ILE A 110 0.38 -22.81 -2.02
CA ILE A 110 -0.57 -21.82 -1.49
C ILE A 110 0.01 -20.41 -1.58
N VAL A 111 1.28 -20.20 -1.24
CA VAL A 111 1.94 -18.89 -1.32
C VAL A 111 1.95 -18.35 -2.77
N GLU A 112 2.11 -19.22 -3.77
CA GLU A 112 2.02 -18.81 -5.17
C GLU A 112 0.61 -18.33 -5.56
N LYS A 113 -0.44 -19.08 -5.17
CA LYS A 113 -1.84 -18.68 -5.36
C LYS A 113 -2.14 -17.36 -4.65
N LEU A 114 -1.77 -17.29 -3.37
CA LEU A 114 -2.00 -16.14 -2.50
C LEU A 114 -1.32 -14.88 -3.04
N LYS A 115 -0.10 -15.00 -3.57
CA LYS A 115 0.58 -13.87 -4.22
C LYS A 115 -0.24 -13.32 -5.40
N ASN A 116 -0.77 -14.19 -6.24
CA ASN A 116 -1.61 -13.79 -7.37
C ASN A 116 -2.91 -13.14 -6.88
N ASP A 117 -3.58 -13.75 -5.91
CA ASP A 117 -4.84 -13.25 -5.36
C ASP A 117 -4.67 -11.89 -4.68
N VAL A 118 -3.66 -11.72 -3.80
CA VAL A 118 -3.33 -10.43 -3.16
C VAL A 118 -3.07 -9.36 -4.22
N THR A 119 -2.35 -9.69 -5.29
CA THR A 119 -2.08 -8.77 -6.40
C THR A 119 -3.38 -8.36 -7.09
N GLN A 120 -4.23 -9.33 -7.45
CA GLN A 120 -5.49 -9.08 -8.17
C GLN A 120 -6.47 -8.27 -7.31
N VAL A 121 -6.59 -8.59 -6.02
CA VAL A 121 -7.44 -7.83 -5.11
C VAL A 121 -6.96 -6.40 -4.97
N ALA A 122 -5.66 -6.18 -4.77
CA ALA A 122 -5.13 -4.83 -4.63
C ALA A 122 -5.33 -4.01 -5.93
N LEU A 123 -5.20 -4.62 -7.11
CA LEU A 123 -5.55 -3.98 -8.39
C LEU A 123 -7.05 -3.66 -8.48
N GLN A 124 -7.93 -4.59 -8.12
CA GLN A 124 -9.38 -4.40 -8.19
C GLN A 124 -9.87 -3.32 -7.21
N VAL A 125 -9.29 -3.26 -6.01
CA VAL A 125 -9.57 -2.21 -5.03
C VAL A 125 -9.06 -0.86 -5.56
N SER A 126 -7.87 -0.83 -6.16
CA SER A 126 -7.32 0.37 -6.77
C SER A 126 -8.17 0.90 -7.94
N ALA A 127 -8.70 -0.01 -8.77
CA ALA A 127 -9.57 0.33 -9.89
C ALA A 127 -10.91 0.95 -9.46
N GLN A 128 -11.31 0.78 -8.19
CA GLN A 128 -12.50 1.40 -7.61
C GLN A 128 -12.24 2.80 -7.03
N GLY A 129 -11.02 3.33 -7.17
CA GLY A 129 -10.66 4.68 -6.75
C GLY A 129 -10.03 4.78 -5.36
N TYR A 130 -9.83 3.65 -4.67
CA TYR A 130 -9.09 3.60 -3.42
C TYR A 130 -7.59 3.55 -3.69
N TRP A 131 -6.78 4.07 -2.77
CA TRP A 131 -5.37 3.64 -2.75
C TRP A 131 -5.32 2.24 -2.14
N ALA A 132 -4.64 1.30 -2.79
CA ALA A 132 -4.41 -0.03 -2.23
C ALA A 132 -3.04 -0.59 -2.58
N ASP A 133 -2.46 -1.36 -1.65
CA ASP A 133 -1.23 -2.11 -1.87
C ASP A 133 -1.29 -3.44 -1.12
N GLY A 134 -0.74 -4.48 -1.74
CA GLY A 134 -0.67 -5.81 -1.17
C GLY A 134 0.73 -6.11 -0.66
N ILE A 135 0.84 -7.02 0.31
CA ILE A 135 2.13 -7.55 0.74
C ILE A 135 2.41 -8.85 0.00
N ASN A 136 3.57 -8.93 -0.63
CA ASN A 136 4.03 -10.14 -1.27
C ASN A 136 4.36 -11.18 -0.20
N PRO A 137 3.64 -12.32 -0.13
CA PRO A 137 3.81 -13.30 0.95
C PRO A 137 5.18 -13.99 0.93
N THR A 138 5.90 -13.96 -0.20
CA THR A 138 7.24 -14.55 -0.31
C THR A 138 8.35 -13.61 0.17
N THR A 139 8.23 -12.31 -0.12
CA THR A 139 9.31 -11.33 0.17
C THR A 139 9.02 -10.46 1.38
N GLY A 140 7.77 -10.39 1.81
CA GLY A 140 7.26 -9.47 2.82
C GLY A 140 7.25 -8.00 2.40
N LYS A 141 7.52 -7.69 1.12
CA LYS A 141 7.54 -6.33 0.60
C LYS A 141 6.20 -5.96 -0.02
N SER A 142 5.94 -4.66 -0.13
CA SER A 142 4.84 -4.13 -0.92
C SER A 142 4.93 -4.59 -2.38
N ILE A 143 3.76 -4.81 -3.00
CA ILE A 143 3.66 -5.23 -4.40
C ILE A 143 3.79 -4.02 -5.31
N PHE A 144 3.18 -2.88 -4.95
CA PHE A 144 3.19 -1.65 -5.75
C PHE A 144 4.17 -0.58 -5.25
N GLY A 145 5.08 -0.97 -4.35
CA GLY A 145 6.21 -0.13 -3.96
C GLY A 145 5.93 0.84 -2.82
N SER A 146 4.90 0.59 -2.00
CA SER A 146 4.75 1.30 -0.73
C SER A 146 6.02 1.15 0.13
N GLU A 147 6.48 2.27 0.67
CA GLU A 147 7.60 2.28 1.58
C GLU A 147 7.16 1.77 2.97
N ILE A 148 7.76 0.67 3.39
CA ILE A 148 7.54 0.05 4.70
C ILE A 148 8.73 0.38 5.59
N ARG A 149 8.49 1.02 6.73
CA ARG A 149 9.53 1.47 7.67
C ARG A 149 10.41 0.33 8.16
N SER A 150 9.84 -0.83 8.52
CA SER A 150 10.59 -2.03 8.89
C SER A 150 11.25 -2.75 7.70
N GLY A 151 11.00 -2.31 6.46
CA GLY A 151 11.47 -2.93 5.22
C GLY A 151 10.69 -4.16 4.77
N MET A 152 10.05 -4.89 5.69
CA MET A 152 9.20 -6.04 5.40
C MET A 152 8.10 -6.27 6.46
N ILE A 153 7.00 -6.89 6.01
CA ILE A 153 5.90 -7.46 6.81
C ILE A 153 5.75 -8.91 6.37
N ILE A 154 5.94 -9.86 7.28
CA ILE A 154 5.95 -11.30 6.94
C ILE A 154 4.68 -12.03 7.40
N GLU A 155 4.54 -13.27 6.98
CA GLU A 155 3.41 -14.16 7.31
C GLU A 155 3.14 -14.27 8.82
N SER A 156 4.20 -14.44 9.63
CA SER A 156 4.11 -14.58 11.09
C SER A 156 4.27 -13.25 11.85
N ASP A 157 3.96 -12.13 11.22
CA ASP A 157 4.17 -10.82 11.83
C ASP A 157 3.22 -10.58 13.02
N THR A 158 3.79 -10.40 14.20
CA THR A 158 3.05 -10.22 15.46
C THR A 158 2.11 -9.02 15.46
N ARG A 159 2.35 -8.02 14.61
CA ARG A 159 1.48 -6.83 14.49
C ARG A 159 0.06 -7.20 14.07
N PHE A 160 -0.12 -8.33 13.38
CA PHE A 160 -1.43 -8.85 12.98
C PHE A 160 -2.27 -9.40 14.15
N GLY A 161 -1.68 -9.64 15.32
CA GLY A 161 -2.44 -10.01 16.54
C GLY A 161 -3.38 -8.92 17.05
N ALA A 162 -3.36 -7.72 16.46
CA ALA A 162 -4.33 -6.66 16.73
C ALA A 162 -5.61 -6.78 15.88
N LEU A 163 -5.67 -7.72 14.93
CA LEU A 163 -6.85 -8.02 14.13
C LEU A 163 -7.77 -8.99 14.88
N GLU A 164 -9.08 -8.93 14.63
CA GLU A 164 -10.06 -9.74 15.36
C GLU A 164 -9.87 -11.25 15.18
N ASP A 165 -9.42 -11.69 14.00
CA ASP A 165 -9.32 -13.11 13.63
C ASP A 165 -7.98 -13.77 13.93
N PHE A 166 -7.04 -13.05 14.54
CA PHE A 166 -5.68 -13.53 14.75
C PHE A 166 -5.25 -13.42 16.21
N GLU A 167 -4.50 -14.42 16.66
CA GLU A 167 -3.85 -14.47 17.96
C GLU A 167 -2.35 -14.68 17.77
N VAL A 168 -1.55 -14.08 18.66
CA VAL A 168 -0.10 -14.27 18.67
C VAL A 168 0.26 -15.22 19.80
N GLU A 169 0.86 -16.35 19.46
CA GLU A 169 1.32 -17.36 20.41
C GLU A 169 2.85 -17.34 20.49
N ASP A 170 3.38 -17.14 21.69
CA ASP A 170 4.83 -17.14 21.95
C ASP A 170 5.28 -18.53 22.43
N LEU A 171 6.09 -19.20 21.62
CA LEU A 171 6.71 -20.50 21.94
C LEU A 171 8.12 -20.35 22.55
N GLY A 172 8.51 -19.14 22.91
CA GLY A 172 9.81 -18.80 23.49
C GLY A 172 10.93 -18.64 22.46
N CYS A 173 11.14 -19.64 21.59
CA CYS A 173 12.12 -19.54 20.51
C CYS A 173 11.55 -18.95 19.22
N CYS A 174 10.22 -19.02 19.05
CA CYS A 174 9.49 -18.57 17.87
C CYS A 174 8.16 -17.96 18.30
N THR A 175 7.66 -17.04 17.50
CA THR A 175 6.32 -16.49 17.65
C THR A 175 5.48 -16.91 16.45
N ILE A 176 4.25 -17.37 16.70
CA ILE A 176 3.32 -17.83 15.67
C ILE A 176 2.13 -16.89 15.61
N LEU A 177 1.75 -16.52 14.39
CA LEU A 177 0.46 -15.91 14.13
C LEU A 177 -0.56 -17.02 13.84
N LYS A 178 -1.58 -17.12 14.67
CA LYS A 178 -2.59 -18.18 14.63
C LYS A 178 -3.92 -17.58 14.22
N HIS A 179 -4.61 -18.20 13.25
CA HIS A 179 -5.98 -17.80 12.91
C HIS A 179 -6.95 -18.42 13.92
N LEU A 180 -7.91 -17.67 14.46
CA LEU A 180 -8.80 -18.16 15.52
C LEU A 180 -9.65 -19.36 15.08
N THR A 181 -10.07 -19.40 13.82
CA THR A 181 -10.89 -20.51 13.28
C THR A 181 -10.06 -21.69 12.80
N TYR A 182 -8.87 -21.45 12.23
CA TYR A 182 -8.07 -22.47 11.55
C TYR A 182 -6.83 -22.89 12.33
N GLY A 183 -6.57 -22.26 13.48
CA GLY A 183 -5.35 -22.46 14.24
C GLY A 183 -4.11 -22.11 13.41
N THR A 184 -3.12 -22.98 13.50
CA THR A 184 -1.86 -22.91 12.75
C THR A 184 -1.95 -23.60 11.38
N ASN A 185 -3.11 -24.16 11.04
CA ASN A 185 -3.39 -24.76 9.73
C ASN A 185 -3.94 -23.71 8.76
N SER A 186 -3.21 -22.59 8.62
CA SER A 186 -3.59 -21.54 7.68
C SER A 186 -2.42 -20.69 7.21
N ILE A 187 -2.56 -20.11 6.02
CA ILE A 187 -1.66 -19.11 5.46
C ILE A 187 -2.51 -17.90 5.08
N SER A 188 -2.12 -16.71 5.52
CA SER A 188 -2.85 -15.48 5.27
C SER A 188 -2.02 -14.46 4.48
N GLY A 189 -2.67 -13.75 3.55
CA GLY A 189 -2.09 -12.65 2.80
C GLY A 189 -2.91 -11.39 2.99
N PHE A 190 -2.25 -10.23 2.91
CA PHE A 190 -2.80 -8.97 3.39
C PHE A 190 -2.76 -7.90 2.28
N VAL A 191 -3.87 -7.20 2.13
CA VAL A 191 -3.99 -6.00 1.29
C VAL A 191 -4.45 -4.85 2.16
N PHE A 192 -3.76 -3.74 2.01
CA PHE A 192 -3.99 -2.50 2.73
C PHE A 192 -4.62 -1.51 1.78
N TYR A 193 -5.60 -0.75 2.26
CA TYR A 193 -6.21 0.29 1.46
C TYR A 193 -6.64 1.49 2.30
N LYS A 194 -6.84 2.61 1.61
CA LYS A 194 -7.28 3.85 2.19
C LYS A 194 -8.57 4.30 1.52
N GLN A 195 -9.62 4.41 2.33
CA GLN A 195 -10.89 5.05 1.98
C GLN A 195 -10.75 6.56 1.93
#